data_AF-A0A0D0DEP2-F1
#
_entry.id   AF-A0A0D0DEP2-F1
#
_cell.length_a   1.000
_cell.length_b   1.000
_cell.length_c   1.000
_cell.angle_alpha   90.00
_cell.angle_beta   90.00
_cell.angle_gamma   90.00
#
_symmetry.space_group_name_H-M   'P 1'
#
loop_
_entity.id
_entity.type
_entity.pdbx_description
1 polymer ?
#
loop_
_entity_poly.entity_id
_entity_poly.type
_entity_poly.pdbx_seq_one_letter_code
_entity_poly.pdbx_strand_id
1 'polypeptide(L)'
;MTGPSSELISRIHHLQRLLEHLPNTLPLNPEESNYHFGLDTDFIDDEGVWYAFNRNLEVCFETHKLRNGETIVFQERGDRYNALITMMKTTVKALPTKEHTFFREVWLERLIKAAELQGSKVLTK
;
A
#
# COMPACT_ATOMS: atom_id res chain seq x y z
N MET A 1 -11.14 -4.47 -23.58
CA MET A 1 -10.77 -4.26 -22.16
C MET A 1 -9.53 -3.40 -22.13
N THR A 2 -9.63 -2.16 -21.66
CA THR A 2 -8.48 -1.27 -21.43
C THR A 2 -7.96 -1.55 -20.02
N GLY A 3 -6.71 -2.00 -19.92
CA GLY A 3 -6.05 -2.21 -18.63
C GLY A 3 -5.79 -0.90 -17.87
N PRO A 4 -5.12 -0.96 -16.71
CA PRO A 4 -4.75 0.23 -15.96
C PRO A 4 -3.98 1.23 -16.82
N SER A 5 -4.21 2.53 -16.60
CA SER A 5 -3.46 3.57 -17.31
C SER A 5 -1.96 3.46 -17.01
N SER A 6 -1.12 3.85 -17.98
CA SER A 6 0.33 3.89 -17.79
C SER A 6 0.73 4.81 -16.64
N GLU A 7 0.00 5.91 -16.44
CA GLU A 7 0.16 6.81 -15.30
C GLU A 7 -0.04 6.08 -13.97
N LEU A 8 -1.13 5.31 -13.82
CA LEU A 8 -1.43 4.61 -12.58
C LEU A 8 -0.38 3.54 -12.25
N ILE A 9 0.08 2.79 -13.26
CA ILE A 9 1.18 1.84 -13.10
C ILE A 9 2.48 2.56 -12.70
N SER A 10 2.78 3.70 -13.31
CA SER A 10 3.94 4.52 -12.95
C SER A 10 3.90 4.99 -11.50
N ARG A 11 2.72 5.39 -10.99
CA ARG A 11 2.54 5.74 -9.57
C ARG A 11 2.77 4.55 -8.64
N ILE A 12 2.31 3.34 -8.98
CA ILE A 12 2.60 2.12 -8.19
C ILE A 12 4.11 1.84 -8.17
N HIS A 13 4.82 2.00 -9.30
CA HIS A 13 6.27 1.85 -9.35
C HIS A 13 7.00 2.95 -8.58
N HIS A 14 6.44 4.15 -8.51
CA HIS A 14 6.99 5.20 -7.66
C HIS A 14 6.87 4.85 -6.18
N LEU A 15 5.71 4.35 -5.73
CA LEU A 15 5.54 3.84 -4.37
C LEU A 15 6.56 2.73 -4.07
N GLN A 16 6.73 1.76 -4.97
CA GLN A 16 7.71 0.70 -4.80
C GLN A 16 9.11 1.25 -4.50
N ARG A 17 9.59 2.20 -5.32
CA ARG A 17 10.89 2.83 -5.13
C ARG A 17 11.00 3.55 -3.78
N LEU A 18 9.93 4.23 -3.34
CA LEU A 18 9.94 4.88 -2.02
C LEU A 18 10.04 3.87 -0.88
N LEU A 19 9.34 2.74 -0.97
CA LEU A 19 9.39 1.67 0.02
C LEU A 19 10.77 1.00 0.10
N GLU A 20 11.44 0.82 -1.03
CA GLU A 20 12.82 0.30 -1.11
C GLU A 20 13.84 1.22 -0.43
N HIS A 21 13.54 2.52 -0.33
CA HIS A 21 14.42 3.54 0.26
C HIS A 21 13.93 4.03 1.63
N LEU A 22 13.08 3.25 2.31
CA LEU A 22 12.67 3.58 3.67
C LEU A 22 13.87 3.66 4.62
N PRO A 23 13.78 4.48 5.68
CA PRO A 23 14.87 4.72 6.63
C PRO A 23 15.47 3.43 7.20
N ASN A 24 16.81 3.39 7.31
CA ASN A 24 17.52 2.28 7.95
C ASN A 24 17.26 2.19 9.47
N THR A 25 16.63 3.20 10.08
CA THR A 25 16.13 3.17 11.46
C THR A 25 14.95 2.23 11.65
N LEU A 26 14.27 1.84 10.57
CA LEU A 26 13.25 0.80 10.61
C LEU A 26 13.88 -0.60 10.60
N PRO A 27 13.30 -1.57 11.34
CA PRO A 27 13.73 -2.95 11.30
C PRO A 27 13.63 -3.51 9.89
N LEU A 28 14.67 -4.20 9.45
CA LEU A 28 14.69 -4.94 8.19
C LEU A 28 14.11 -6.32 8.42
N ASN A 29 12.97 -6.63 7.77
CA ASN A 29 12.32 -7.94 7.84
C ASN A 29 12.21 -8.51 9.28
N PRO A 30 11.56 -7.80 10.22
CA PRO A 30 11.40 -8.33 11.57
C PRO A 30 10.61 -9.66 11.55
N GLU A 31 10.99 -10.58 12.43
CA GLU A 31 10.35 -11.89 12.57
C GLU A 31 8.87 -11.74 12.94
N GLU A 32 8.60 -10.89 13.93
CA GLU A 32 7.26 -10.50 14.34
C GLU A 32 6.82 -9.27 13.55
N SER A 33 5.95 -9.46 12.56
CA SER A 33 5.40 -8.36 11.77
C SER A 33 3.96 -8.59 11.39
N ASN A 34 3.19 -7.51 11.52
CA ASN A 34 1.76 -7.46 11.22
C ASN A 34 1.46 -7.29 9.72
N TYR A 35 2.47 -7.11 8.88
CA TYR A 35 2.28 -6.86 7.45
C TYR A 35 2.11 -8.15 6.67
N HIS A 36 0.86 -8.57 6.53
CA HIS A 36 0.46 -9.76 5.78
C HIS A 36 -0.36 -9.35 4.55
N PHE A 37 0.33 -8.80 3.54
CA PHE A 37 -0.33 -8.32 2.33
C PHE A 37 -0.76 -9.47 1.42
N GLY A 38 -2.05 -9.52 1.13
CA GLY A 38 -2.65 -10.53 0.25
C GLY A 38 -4.14 -10.30 0.07
N LEU A 39 -4.67 -10.75 -1.06
CA LEU A 39 -6.12 -10.79 -1.26
C LEU A 39 -6.63 -12.13 -0.77
N ASP A 40 -7.50 -12.09 0.24
CA ASP A 40 -8.19 -13.27 0.75
C ASP A 40 -9.29 -13.68 -0.25
N THR A 41 -9.24 -14.93 -0.73
CA THR A 41 -10.19 -15.43 -1.73
C THR A 41 -11.62 -15.48 -1.22
N ASP A 42 -11.80 -15.79 0.06
CA ASP A 42 -13.14 -15.90 0.65
C ASP A 42 -13.80 -14.51 0.66
N PHE A 43 -13.05 -13.46 1.00
CA PHE A 43 -13.54 -12.08 0.90
C PHE A 43 -13.74 -11.60 -0.55
N ILE A 44 -12.95 -12.09 -1.51
CA ILE A 44 -13.20 -11.76 -2.92
C ILE A 44 -14.53 -12.35 -3.38
N ASP A 45 -14.80 -13.60 -3.03
CA ASP A 45 -15.99 -14.33 -3.47
C ASP A 45 -17.27 -13.75 -2.83
N ASP A 46 -17.19 -13.35 -1.56
CA ASP A 46 -18.35 -12.81 -0.82
C ASP A 46 -18.59 -11.32 -1.10
N GLU A 47 -17.54 -10.49 -1.14
CA GLU A 47 -17.65 -9.03 -1.09
C GLU A 47 -16.92 -8.30 -2.24
N GLY A 48 -16.16 -9.05 -3.04
CA GLY A 48 -15.42 -8.53 -4.18
C GLY A 48 -14.00 -8.03 -3.88
N VAL A 49 -13.23 -7.85 -4.96
CA VAL A 49 -11.80 -7.50 -4.91
C VAL A 49 -11.52 -6.20 -4.15
N TRP A 50 -12.38 -5.18 -4.33
CA TRP A 50 -12.21 -3.90 -3.65
C TRP A 50 -12.31 -4.03 -2.14
N TYR A 51 -13.27 -4.81 -1.65
CA TYR A 51 -13.45 -5.06 -0.22
C TYR A 51 -12.25 -5.80 0.37
N ALA A 52 -11.85 -6.92 -0.25
CA ALA A 52 -10.71 -7.72 0.19
C ALA A 52 -9.42 -6.88 0.25
N PHE A 53 -9.19 -6.04 -0.76
CA PHE A 53 -8.05 -5.13 -0.81
C PHE A 53 -8.07 -4.10 0.32
N ASN A 54 -9.19 -3.39 0.51
CA ASN A 54 -9.30 -2.38 1.57
C ASN A 54 -9.07 -3.00 2.94
N ARG A 55 -9.78 -4.09 3.23
CA ARG A 55 -9.71 -4.76 4.52
C ARG A 55 -8.28 -5.19 4.85
N ASN A 56 -7.57 -5.76 3.87
CA ASN A 56 -6.18 -6.16 4.07
C ASN A 56 -5.29 -4.97 4.44
N LEU A 57 -5.42 -3.84 3.72
CA LEU A 57 -4.63 -2.64 4.00
C LEU A 57 -4.99 -1.98 5.33
N GLU A 58 -6.27 -1.94 5.70
CA GLU A 58 -6.72 -1.44 7.01
C GLU A 58 -6.16 -2.24 8.17
N VAL A 59 -6.10 -3.56 8.03
CA VAL A 59 -5.52 -4.47 9.02
C VAL A 59 -4.01 -4.29 9.08
N CYS A 60 -3.30 -4.38 7.95
CA CYS A 60 -1.84 -4.29 7.92
C CYS A 60 -1.35 -2.94 8.45
N PHE A 61 -1.98 -1.83 8.06
CA PHE A 61 -1.60 -0.49 8.51
C PHE A 61 -2.31 -0.03 9.78
N GLU A 62 -3.12 -0.90 10.38
CA GLU A 62 -3.88 -0.63 11.61
C GLU A 62 -4.62 0.72 11.56
N THR A 63 -5.28 1.01 10.44
CA THR A 63 -5.82 2.36 10.17
C THR A 63 -6.87 2.81 11.18
N HIS A 64 -7.54 1.87 11.85
CA HIS A 64 -8.45 2.13 12.96
C HIS A 64 -7.77 2.77 14.19
N LYS A 65 -6.44 2.66 14.32
CA LYS A 65 -5.66 3.30 15.39
C LYS A 65 -5.23 4.72 15.02
N LEU A 66 -5.34 5.11 13.75
CA LEU A 66 -4.97 6.45 13.29
C LEU A 66 -6.04 7.45 13.72
N ARG A 67 -5.62 8.55 14.35
CA ARG A 67 -6.50 9.67 14.66
C ARG A 67 -6.82 10.46 13.39
N ASN A 68 -7.88 11.25 13.44
CA ASN A 68 -8.26 12.12 12.31
C ASN A 68 -7.08 13.00 11.87
N GLY A 69 -6.71 12.86 10.59
CA GLY A 69 -5.60 13.61 9.97
C GLY A 69 -4.22 12.96 10.12
N GLU A 70 -4.08 11.85 10.85
CA GLU A 70 -2.82 11.12 10.93
C GLU A 70 -2.54 10.36 9.62
N THR A 71 -1.26 10.34 9.25
CA THR A 71 -0.76 9.57 8.10
C THR A 71 -0.39 8.16 8.52
N ILE A 72 -0.39 7.24 7.56
CA ILE A 72 0.18 5.90 7.73
C ILE A 72 1.65 6.05 8.13
N VAL A 73 2.11 5.24 9.08
CA VAL A 73 3.50 5.18 9.53
C VAL A 73 4.02 3.77 9.30
N PHE A 74 5.06 3.65 8.47
CA PHE A 74 5.70 2.37 8.18
C PHE A 74 6.50 1.92 9.40
N GLN A 75 6.29 0.68 9.84
CA GLN A 75 6.92 0.13 11.04
C GLN A 75 8.17 -0.69 10.71
N GLU A 76 8.39 -1.02 9.44
CA GLU A 76 9.46 -1.89 8.99
C GLU A 76 9.89 -1.56 7.55
N ARG A 77 10.96 -2.20 7.10
CA ARG A 77 11.43 -2.22 5.71
C ARG A 77 11.74 -3.64 5.25
N GLY A 78 11.72 -3.86 3.94
CA GLY A 78 12.11 -5.12 3.31
C GLY A 78 10.99 -5.80 2.53
N ASP A 79 11.04 -7.12 2.48
CA ASP A 79 10.44 -7.94 1.42
C ASP A 79 8.92 -7.99 1.48
N ARG A 80 8.32 -7.72 2.64
CA ARG A 80 6.85 -7.67 2.80
C ARG A 80 6.22 -6.62 1.89
N TYR A 81 6.93 -5.53 1.55
CA TYR A 81 6.41 -4.56 0.58
C TYR A 81 6.39 -5.06 -0.86
N ASN A 82 7.15 -6.10 -1.22
CA ASN A 82 7.01 -6.75 -2.52
C ASN A 82 5.62 -7.38 -2.66
N ALA A 83 5.10 -7.96 -1.57
CA ALA A 83 3.74 -8.48 -1.51
C ALA A 83 2.69 -7.36 -1.61
N LEU A 84 2.89 -6.23 -0.92
CA LEU A 84 2.03 -5.04 -1.07
C LEU A 84 1.96 -4.57 -2.54
N ILE A 85 3.12 -4.37 -3.18
CA ILE A 85 3.17 -3.91 -4.57
C ILE A 85 2.52 -4.91 -5.52
N THR A 86 2.73 -6.21 -5.29
CA THR A 86 2.07 -7.27 -6.07
C THR A 86 0.56 -7.22 -5.89
N MET A 87 0.07 -7.13 -4.65
CA MET A 87 -1.34 -7.01 -4.33
C MET A 87 -1.98 -5.78 -4.98
N MET A 88 -1.32 -4.62 -4.95
CA MET A 88 -1.78 -3.39 -5.61
C MET A 88 -1.89 -3.57 -7.13
N LYS A 89 -0.89 -4.18 -7.76
CA LYS A 89 -0.90 -4.48 -9.21
C LYS A 89 -2.00 -5.47 -9.60
N THR A 90 -2.24 -6.49 -8.78
CA THR A 90 -3.32 -7.46 -8.99
C THR A 90 -4.68 -6.79 -8.85
N THR A 91 -4.87 -6.01 -7.79
CA THR A 91 -6.11 -5.28 -7.51
C THR A 91 -6.47 -4.36 -8.67
N VAL A 92 -5.57 -3.45 -9.08
CA VAL A 92 -5.88 -2.48 -10.14
C VAL A 92 -6.19 -3.14 -11.49
N LYS A 93 -5.63 -4.31 -11.77
CA LYS A 93 -5.94 -5.09 -12.98
C LYS A 93 -7.34 -5.71 -12.94
N ALA A 94 -7.82 -6.08 -11.75
CA ALA A 94 -9.12 -6.70 -11.55
C ALA A 94 -10.25 -5.66 -11.39
N LEU A 95 -9.93 -4.46 -10.89
CA LEU A 95 -10.92 -3.40 -10.72
C LEU A 95 -11.39 -2.81 -12.07
N PRO A 96 -12.69 -2.46 -12.19
CA PRO A 96 -13.20 -1.65 -13.29
C PRO A 96 -12.45 -0.31 -13.40
N THR A 97 -12.24 0.18 -14.62
CA THR A 97 -11.52 1.46 -14.87
C THR A 97 -12.11 2.64 -14.10
N LYS A 98 -13.44 2.67 -13.89
CA LYS A 98 -14.13 3.72 -13.12
C LYS A 98 -13.68 3.78 -11.64
N GLU A 99 -13.15 2.70 -11.10
CA GLU A 99 -12.68 2.60 -9.71
C GLU A 99 -11.19 2.90 -9.56
N HIS A 100 -10.46 3.06 -10.68
CA HIS A 100 -9.03 3.35 -10.66
C HIS A 100 -8.70 4.67 -9.97
N THR A 101 -9.55 5.70 -10.14
CA THR A 101 -9.42 6.98 -9.42
C THR A 101 -9.55 6.77 -7.92
N PHE A 102 -10.53 5.99 -7.48
CA PHE A 102 -10.77 5.75 -6.05
C PHE A 102 -9.63 4.93 -5.42
N PHE A 103 -9.17 3.87 -6.10
CA PHE A 103 -7.96 3.12 -5.71
C PHE A 103 -6.75 4.05 -5.55
N ARG A 104 -6.57 4.98 -6.50
CA ARG A 104 -5.47 5.95 -6.47
C ARG A 104 -5.56 6.86 -5.25
N GLU A 105 -6.70 7.51 -5.04
CA GLU A 105 -6.87 8.54 -4.03
C GLU A 105 -6.91 7.99 -2.60
N VAL A 106 -7.61 6.86 -2.39
CA VAL A 106 -7.80 6.30 -1.04
C VAL A 106 -6.52 5.66 -0.50
N TRP A 107 -5.76 4.97 -1.37
CA TRP A 107 -4.62 4.17 -0.94
C TRP A 107 -3.31 4.60 -1.57
N LEU A 108 -3.20 4.61 -2.91
CA LEU A 108 -1.90 4.78 -3.55
C LEU A 108 -1.24 6.12 -3.21
N GLU A 109 -1.96 7.23 -3.37
CA GLU A 109 -1.45 8.57 -3.07
C GLU A 109 -1.21 8.75 -1.56
N ARG A 110 -2.05 8.15 -0.72
CA ARG A 110 -1.88 8.16 0.74
C ARG A 110 -0.60 7.44 1.17
N LEU A 111 -0.31 6.29 0.58
CA LEU A 111 0.91 5.51 0.86
C LEU A 111 2.16 6.19 0.31
N ILE A 112 2.09 6.80 -0.87
CA ILE A 112 3.19 7.59 -1.43
C ILE A 112 3.55 8.73 -0.49
N LYS A 113 2.55 9.54 -0.10
CA LYS A 113 2.76 10.66 0.82
C LYS A 113 3.33 10.21 2.17
N ALA A 114 2.84 9.10 2.71
CA ALA A 114 3.39 8.51 3.93
C ALA A 114 4.88 8.15 3.77
N ALA A 115 5.26 7.57 2.63
CA ALA A 115 6.62 7.10 2.40
C ALA A 115 7.58 8.28 2.18
N GLU A 116 7.15 9.31 1.46
CA GLU A 116 7.87 10.58 1.32
C GLU A 116 8.09 11.27 2.67
N LEU A 117 7.05 11.35 3.51
CA LEU A 117 7.16 11.92 4.86
C LEU A 117 8.13 11.14 5.73
N GLN A 118 8.16 9.81 5.60
CA GLN A 118 9.06 8.98 6.38
C GLN A 118 10.51 9.08 5.90
N GLY A 119 10.73 9.14 4.59
CA GLY A 119 12.06 9.38 4.01
C GLY A 119 12.60 10.78 4.32
N SER A 120 11.76 11.82 4.27
CA SER A 120 12.17 13.20 4.56
C SER A 120 12.57 13.43 6.02
N LYS A 121 11.97 12.70 6.98
CA LYS A 121 12.38 12.73 8.40
C LYS A 121 13.85 12.32 8.64
N VAL A 122 14.50 11.67 7.69
CA VAL A 122 15.91 11.25 7.79
C VAL A 122 16.88 12.33 7.33
N LEU A 123 16.45 13.24 6.44
CA LEU A 123 17.32 14.29 5.88
C LEU A 123 17.52 15.49 6.81
N THR A 124 16.81 15.54 7.95
CA THR A 124 17.09 16.48 9.04
C THR A 124 18.04 15.84 10.06
N LYS A 125 19.33 15.78 9.72
CA LYS A 125 20.43 15.65 10.68
C LYS A 125 21.62 16.49 10.24
#